data_AF-A0A956FYU2-F1
#
_entry.id   AF-A0A956FYU2-F1
#
_cell.length_a   1.000
_cell.length_b   1.000
_cell.length_c   1.000
_cell.angle_alpha   90.00
_cell.angle_beta   90.00
_cell.angle_gamma   90.00
#
_symmetry.space_group_name_H-M   'P 1'
#
loop_
_entity.id
_entity.type
_entity.pdbx_description
1 polymer ?
#
loop_
_entity_poly.entity_id
_entity_poly.type
_entity_poly.pdbx_seq_one_letter_code
_entity_poly.pdbx_strand_id
1 'polypeptide(L)'
;MTDEPERVGWITTYWEQGMEGYVMYVFQEGPANADGSWPIDKMFLIAAGGELTIVDDDGATLWSGTLASRRLGLFGLFGRRALIPPEIDPETWTSWFERRPPLNARYRPPPPVEPSERATRPSRRR
;
A
#
# COMPACT_ATOMS: atom_id res chain seq x y z
N MET A 1 20.08 10.36 2.45
CA MET A 1 19.16 9.21 2.36
C MET A 1 18.41 9.16 3.67
N THR A 2 17.19 9.65 3.69
CA THR A 2 16.34 9.60 4.89
C THR A 2 15.60 8.28 4.81
N ASP A 3 16.04 7.30 5.60
CA ASP A 3 15.31 6.04 5.76
C ASP A 3 14.02 6.37 6.53
N GLU A 4 12.87 6.25 5.87
CA GLU A 4 11.58 6.44 6.57
C GLU A 4 11.45 5.33 7.64
N PRO A 5 11.06 5.68 8.88
CA PRO A 5 11.00 4.70 9.95
C PRO A 5 9.96 3.62 9.63
N GLU A 6 10.26 2.38 10.06
CA GLU A 6 9.29 1.30 10.07
C GLU A 6 8.12 1.66 11.01
N ARG A 7 6.89 1.49 10.52
CA ARG A 7 5.66 1.84 11.24
C ARG A 7 4.92 0.57 11.65
N VAL A 8 4.25 0.59 12.79
CA VAL A 8 3.42 -0.52 13.29
C VAL A 8 1.96 -0.09 13.31
N GLY A 9 1.07 -0.96 12.81
CA GLY A 9 -0.32 -0.59 12.61
C GLY A 9 -1.14 -1.74 12.05
N TRP A 10 -2.17 -1.41 11.27
CA TRP A 10 -3.13 -2.37 10.72
C TRP A 10 -3.28 -2.23 9.22
N ILE A 11 -3.61 -3.31 8.54
CA ILE A 11 -4.02 -3.27 7.12
C ILE A 11 -5.54 -3.20 7.00
N THR A 12 -6.03 -2.34 6.09
CA THR A 12 -7.46 -2.22 5.79
C THR A 12 -7.68 -1.78 4.35
N THR A 13 -8.91 -1.93 3.89
CA THR A 13 -9.39 -1.29 2.67
C THR A 13 -9.90 0.12 2.96
N TYR A 14 -9.74 1.03 2.00
CA TYR A 14 -10.33 2.35 2.01
C TYR A 14 -10.95 2.68 0.65
N TRP A 15 -12.12 3.32 0.68
CA TRP A 15 -12.82 3.85 -0.48
C TRP A 15 -13.65 5.06 -0.03
N GLU A 16 -13.87 6.01 -0.93
CA GLU A 16 -14.75 7.15 -0.73
C GLU A 16 -16.03 6.96 -1.53
N GLN A 17 -17.13 7.53 -1.04
CA GLN A 17 -18.38 7.59 -1.80
C GLN A 17 -18.12 8.22 -3.18
N GLY A 18 -18.56 7.53 -4.24
CA GLY A 18 -18.29 7.92 -5.63
C GLY A 18 -17.08 7.22 -6.26
N MET A 19 -16.28 6.45 -5.51
CA MET A 19 -15.24 5.55 -6.04
C MET A 19 -15.72 4.09 -6.17
N GLU A 20 -16.99 3.89 -6.51
CA GLU A 20 -17.59 2.56 -6.65
C GLU A 20 -16.76 1.69 -7.61
N GLY A 21 -16.11 0.65 -7.05
CA GLY A 21 -15.24 -0.27 -7.79
C GLY A 21 -13.73 0.03 -7.72
N TYR A 22 -13.29 1.03 -6.96
CA TYR A 22 -11.87 1.32 -6.69
C TYR A 22 -11.56 1.23 -5.19
N VAL A 23 -11.16 0.05 -4.74
CA VAL A 23 -10.70 -0.19 -3.38
C VAL A 23 -9.20 0.10 -3.30
N MET A 24 -8.80 0.94 -2.34
CA MET A 24 -7.40 1.18 -2.04
C MET A 24 -6.98 0.34 -0.83
N TYR A 25 -5.84 -0.34 -0.94
CA TYR A 25 -5.19 -0.99 0.19
C TYR A 25 -4.38 0.05 0.96
N VAL A 26 -4.68 0.19 2.24
CA VAL A 26 -4.06 1.19 3.10
C VAL A 26 -3.50 0.55 4.36
N PHE A 27 -2.49 1.22 4.91
CA PHE A 27 -1.91 0.94 6.21
C PHE A 27 -2.35 2.02 7.18
N GLN A 28 -2.84 1.62 8.34
CA GLN A 28 -3.37 2.51 9.35
C GLN A 28 -2.47 2.50 10.58
N GLU A 29 -1.84 3.64 10.84
CA GLU A 29 -0.98 3.82 12.01
C GLU A 29 -1.81 4.24 13.23
N GLY A 30 -1.60 3.59 14.36
CA GLY A 30 -2.32 3.91 15.60
C GLY A 30 -3.80 3.46 15.60
N PRO A 31 -4.42 3.44 16.79
CA PRO A 31 -5.75 2.84 16.97
C PRO A 31 -6.86 3.68 16.32
N ALA A 32 -8.01 3.05 16.13
CA ALA A 32 -9.23 3.76 15.76
C ALA A 32 -9.61 4.76 16.86
N ASN A 33 -10.28 5.83 16.45
CA ASN A 33 -10.88 6.81 17.35
C ASN A 33 -11.96 6.14 18.23
N ALA A 34 -12.36 6.83 19.30
CA ALA A 34 -13.39 6.31 20.23
C ALA A 34 -14.75 6.06 19.56
N ASP A 35 -15.03 6.72 18.43
CA ASP A 35 -16.23 6.52 17.61
C ASP A 35 -16.10 5.36 16.59
N GLY A 36 -14.96 4.68 16.57
CA GLY A 36 -14.66 3.59 15.65
C GLY A 36 -14.18 4.03 14.27
N SER A 37 -14.02 5.34 14.03
CA SER A 37 -13.44 5.85 12.78
C SER A 37 -11.91 5.77 12.79
N TRP A 38 -11.31 5.59 11.61
CA TRP A 38 -9.86 5.63 11.48
C TRP A 38 -9.38 7.07 11.21
N PRO A 39 -8.35 7.55 11.91
CA PRO A 39 -7.76 8.86 11.65
C PRO A 39 -7.08 8.90 10.27
N ILE A 40 -7.60 9.75 9.39
CA ILE A 40 -7.15 9.89 7.99
C ILE A 40 -5.69 10.36 7.91
N ASP A 41 -5.24 11.22 8.83
CA ASP A 41 -3.85 11.70 8.90
C ASP A 41 -2.84 10.61 9.26
N LYS A 42 -3.34 9.45 9.71
CA LYS A 42 -2.57 8.25 10.03
C LYS A 42 -2.78 7.12 9.03
N MET A 43 -3.50 7.39 7.94
CA MET A 43 -3.74 6.45 6.87
C MET A 43 -2.70 6.64 5.77
N PHE A 44 -2.01 5.56 5.39
CA PHE A 44 -0.97 5.55 4.38
C PHE A 44 -1.39 4.64 3.24
N LEU A 45 -1.28 5.14 2.01
CA LEU A 45 -1.45 4.28 0.84
C LEU A 45 -0.29 3.28 0.78
N ILE A 46 -0.63 2.00 0.68
CA ILE A 46 0.36 0.96 0.44
C ILE A 46 0.81 1.06 -1.01
N ALA A 47 2.12 1.18 -1.22
CA ALA A 47 2.70 1.48 -2.53
C ALA A 47 3.75 0.44 -2.95
N ALA A 48 4.00 0.36 -4.26
CA ALA A 48 5.09 -0.46 -4.79
C ALA A 48 6.44 0.05 -4.28
N GLY A 49 7.35 -0.88 -3.96
CA GLY A 49 8.66 -0.61 -3.39
C GLY A 49 8.68 -0.48 -1.87
N GLY A 50 7.51 -0.43 -1.22
CA GLY A 50 7.44 -0.49 0.24
C GLY A 50 7.65 -1.90 0.78
N GLU A 51 8.21 -2.03 1.97
CA GLU A 51 8.30 -3.30 2.70
C GLU A 51 7.08 -3.44 3.61
N LEU A 52 6.39 -4.57 3.52
CA LEU A 52 5.22 -4.84 4.34
C LEU A 52 5.36 -6.22 4.98
N THR A 53 5.06 -6.30 6.27
CA THR A 53 4.95 -7.54 7.03
C THR A 53 3.57 -7.61 7.65
N ILE A 54 2.84 -8.70 7.43
CA ILE A 54 1.50 -8.95 7.95
C ILE A 54 1.60 -10.08 8.97
N VAL A 55 1.01 -9.87 10.15
CA VAL A 55 0.97 -10.85 11.23
C VAL A 55 -0.48 -11.16 11.60
N ASP A 56 -0.74 -12.39 12.01
CA ASP A 56 -2.06 -12.81 12.49
C ASP A 56 -2.33 -12.37 13.94
N ASP A 57 -3.47 -12.81 14.48
CA ASP A 57 -3.92 -12.48 15.83
C ASP A 57 -3.04 -13.11 16.92
N ASP A 58 -2.38 -14.24 16.60
CA ASP A 58 -1.44 -14.93 17.48
C ASP A 58 -0.01 -14.36 17.36
N GLY A 59 0.21 -13.40 16.45
CA GLY A 59 1.49 -12.76 16.17
C GLY A 59 2.37 -13.53 15.20
N ALA A 60 1.88 -14.60 14.57
CA ALA A 60 2.61 -15.33 13.55
C ALA A 60 2.65 -14.52 12.24
N THR A 61 3.79 -14.54 11.55
CA THR A 61 3.93 -13.85 10.27
C THR A 61 3.21 -14.60 9.17
N LEU A 62 2.17 -13.98 8.60
CA LEU A 62 1.43 -14.49 7.44
C LEU A 62 2.20 -14.23 6.15
N TRP A 63 2.80 -13.05 6.04
CA TRP A 63 3.58 -12.65 4.87
C TRP A 63 4.56 -11.53 5.21
N SER A 64 5.72 -11.50 4.55
CA SER A 64 6.69 -10.40 4.64
C SER A 64 7.43 -10.27 3.33
N GLY A 65 7.55 -9.05 2.81
CA GLY A 65 8.32 -8.80 1.59
C GLY A 65 8.22 -7.38 1.06
N THR A 66 8.95 -7.12 -0.02
CA THR A 66 8.86 -5.87 -0.78
C THR A 66 7.70 -5.95 -1.77
N LEU A 67 6.81 -4.97 -1.72
CA LEU A 67 5.65 -4.90 -2.59
C LEU A 67 6.06 -4.56 -4.02
N ALA A 68 5.69 -5.40 -4.97
CA ALA A 68 5.84 -5.11 -6.39
C ALA A 68 4.47 -4.82 -7.01
N SER A 69 4.38 -3.79 -7.85
CA SER A 69 3.17 -3.59 -8.64
C SER A 69 3.17 -4.55 -9.82
N ARG A 70 2.25 -5.52 -9.81
CA ARG A 70 2.06 -6.45 -10.93
C ARG A 70 0.96 -5.90 -11.83
N ARG A 71 1.21 -5.93 -13.14
CA ARG A 71 0.15 -5.72 -14.14
C ARG A 71 -0.65 -7.03 -14.25
N LEU A 72 -1.88 -7.05 -13.77
CA LEU A 72 -2.76 -8.19 -13.95
C LEU A 72 -3.35 -8.15 -15.37
N GLY A 73 -2.86 -9.01 -16.28
CA GLY A 73 -3.47 -9.21 -17.59
C GLY A 73 -2.50 -9.70 -18.67
N LEU A 74 -2.85 -10.81 -19.33
CA LEU A 74 -2.10 -11.39 -20.46
C LEU A 74 -2.20 -10.57 -21.76
N PHE A 75 -3.13 -9.61 -21.84
CA PHE A 75 -3.43 -8.86 -23.07
C PHE A 75 -3.54 -7.36 -22.82
N GLY A 76 -2.41 -6.73 -22.50
CA GLY A 76 -1.98 -5.41 -23.00
C GLY A 76 -2.81 -4.13 -22.80
N LEU A 77 -4.12 -4.15 -22.51
CA LEU A 77 -4.96 -2.96 -22.70
C LEU A 77 -5.74 -2.46 -21.47
N PHE A 78 -6.04 -3.26 -20.44
CA PHE A 78 -6.83 -2.76 -19.29
C PHE A 78 -6.45 -3.34 -17.92
N GLY A 79 -5.26 -3.96 -17.82
CA GLY A 79 -4.83 -4.60 -16.58
C GLY A 79 -4.66 -3.62 -15.43
N ARG A 80 -5.53 -3.70 -14.40
CA ARG A 80 -5.37 -2.98 -13.13
C ARG A 80 -3.99 -3.31 -12.55
N ARG A 81 -3.26 -2.28 -12.12
CA ARG A 81 -2.03 -2.46 -11.34
C ARG A 81 -2.46 -2.92 -9.96
N ALA A 82 -2.15 -4.15 -9.60
CA ALA A 82 -2.44 -4.68 -8.29
C ALA A 82 -1.13 -4.88 -7.52
N LEU A 83 -1.15 -4.48 -6.25
CA LEU A 83 -0.07 -4.71 -5.29
C LEU A 83 -0.32 -6.04 -4.60
N ILE A 84 -0.22 -7.12 -5.36
CA ILE A 84 -0.43 -8.48 -4.85
C ILE A 84 0.89 -9.23 -5.01
N PRO A 85 1.48 -9.75 -3.93
CA PRO A 85 2.67 -10.60 -4.01
C PRO A 85 2.40 -11.81 -4.92
N PRO A 86 3.31 -12.18 -5.84
CA PRO A 86 3.06 -13.23 -6.81
C PRO A 86 2.80 -14.61 -6.20
N GLU A 87 3.24 -14.84 -4.97
CA GLU A 87 3.09 -16.06 -4.18
C GLU A 87 1.77 -16.13 -3.39
N ILE A 88 1.04 -15.01 -3.27
CA ILE A 88 -0.24 -14.95 -2.56
C ILE A 88 -1.38 -14.92 -3.56
N ASP A 89 -2.37 -15.79 -3.35
CA ASP A 89 -3.59 -15.78 -4.13
C ASP A 89 -4.36 -14.44 -3.96
N PRO A 90 -4.89 -13.83 -5.03
CA PRO A 90 -5.60 -12.55 -4.95
C PRO A 90 -6.79 -12.51 -3.98
N GLU A 91 -7.54 -13.61 -3.84
CA GLU A 91 -8.68 -13.68 -2.91
C GLU A 91 -8.17 -13.71 -1.46
N THR A 92 -7.11 -14.48 -1.20
CA THR A 92 -6.45 -14.52 0.11
C THR A 92 -5.93 -13.13 0.49
N TRP A 93 -5.22 -12.48 -0.43
CA TRP A 93 -4.72 -11.11 -0.23
C TRP A 93 -5.86 -10.14 0.09
N THR A 94 -6.92 -10.15 -0.70
CA THR A 94 -8.09 -9.26 -0.48
C THR A 94 -8.75 -9.54 0.87
N SER A 95 -8.91 -10.81 1.24
CA SER A 95 -9.52 -11.22 2.51
C SER A 95 -8.77 -10.69 3.73
N TRP A 96 -7.44 -10.58 3.66
CA TRP A 96 -6.62 -10.01 4.73
C TRP A 96 -6.91 -8.53 4.97
N PHE A 97 -7.13 -7.77 3.92
CA PHE A 97 -7.45 -6.33 3.98
C PHE A 97 -8.92 -6.04 4.33
N GLU A 98 -9.82 -7.00 4.11
CA GLU A 98 -11.24 -6.87 4.43
C GLU A 98 -11.60 -7.47 5.80
N ARG A 99 -10.65 -8.13 6.46
CA ARG A 99 -10.85 -8.80 7.75
C ARG A 99 -11.33 -7.83 8.84
N ARG A 100 -12.21 -8.33 9.71
CA ARG A 100 -12.64 -7.66 10.94
C ARG A 100 -12.51 -8.64 12.13
N PRO A 101 -11.66 -8.38 13.14
CA PRO A 101 -10.77 -7.23 13.28
C PRO A 101 -9.67 -7.20 12.21
N PRO A 102 -9.09 -6.03 11.90
CA PRO A 102 -8.02 -5.92 10.91
C PRO A 102 -6.72 -6.58 11.40
N LEU A 103 -5.92 -7.05 10.45
CA LEU A 103 -4.64 -7.68 10.74
C LEU A 103 -3.59 -6.66 11.13
N ASN A 104 -2.75 -7.03 12.11
CA ASN A 104 -1.59 -6.24 12.49
C ASN A 104 -0.52 -6.32 11.39
N ALA A 105 0.23 -5.24 11.22
CA ALA A 105 1.26 -5.15 10.21
C ALA A 105 2.39 -4.20 10.59
N ARG A 106 3.54 -4.37 9.92
CA ARG A 106 4.64 -3.42 9.88
C ARG A 106 4.85 -2.94 8.46
N TYR A 107 4.95 -1.64 8.27
CA TYR A 107 5.11 -1.05 6.95
C TYR A 107 6.25 -0.05 6.93
N ARG A 108 7.14 -0.19 5.94
CA ARG A 108 8.13 0.81 5.57
C ARG A 108 7.78 1.32 4.17
N PRO A 109 7.40 2.60 4.01
CA PRO A 109 7.08 3.14 2.70
C PRO A 109 8.33 3.14 1.80
N PRO A 110 8.15 3.08 0.46
CA PRO A 110 9.27 3.26 -0.45
C PRO A 110 9.93 4.63 -0.22
N PRO A 111 11.25 4.77 -0.48
CA PRO A 111 11.89 6.07 -0.44
C PRO A 111 11.20 7.02 -1.43
N PRO A 112 11.10 8.31 -1.11
CA PRO A 112 10.53 9.28 -2.04
C PRO A 112 11.35 9.25 -3.33
N VAL A 113 10.67 9.03 -4.46
CA VAL A 113 11.31 9.18 -5.77
C VAL A 113 11.57 10.67 -5.93
N GLU A 114 12.84 11.09 -5.75
CA GLU A 114 13.21 12.48 -6.04
C GLU A 114 12.77 12.79 -7.47
N PRO A 115 12.04 13.89 -7.70
CA PRO A 115 11.70 14.30 -9.05
C PRO A 115 13.03 14.60 -9.75
N SER A 116 13.46 13.68 -10.62
CA SER A 116 14.66 13.84 -11.42
C SER A 116 14.58 15.20 -12.08
N GLU A 117 15.54 16.07 -11.74
CA GLU A 117 15.59 17.45 -12.24
C GLU A 117 15.25 17.45 -13.71
N ARG A 118 14.21 18.22 -14.06
CA ARG A 118 13.82 18.51 -15.44
C ARG A 118 15.10 18.81 -16.21
N ALA A 119 15.42 17.93 -17.16
CA ALA A 119 16.47 18.15 -18.14
C ALA A 119 16.38 19.60 -18.64
N THR A 120 17.36 20.40 -18.24
CA THR A 120 17.53 21.78 -18.69
C THR A 120 17.62 21.73 -20.21
N ARG A 121 16.53 22.09 -20.90
CA ARG A 121 16.56 22.34 -22.35
C ARG A 121 17.59 23.46 -22.57
N PRO A 122 18.66 23.24 -23.36
CA PRO A 122 19.54 24.34 -23.71
C PRO A 122 18.75 25.32 -24.59
N SER A 123 18.55 26.54 -24.08
CA SER A 123 18.01 27.66 -24.84
C SER A 123 18.94 27.95 -26.01
N ARG A 124 18.58 27.51 -27.23
CA ARG A 124 19.19 28.04 -28.45
C ARG A 124 18.75 29.49 -28.61
N ARG A 125 19.61 30.44 -28.24
CA ARG A 125 19.57 31.80 -28.78
C ARG A 125 20.13 31.75 -30.21
N ARG A 126 19.37 32.29 -31.16
CA ARG A 126 19.90 32.82 -32.42
C ARG A 126 19.84 34.33 -32.33
#